data_AF-A0A3C1KN65-F1
#
_entry.id   AF-A0A3C1KN65-F1
#
_cell.length_a   1.000
_cell.length_b   1.000
_cell.length_c   1.000
_cell.angle_alpha   90.00
_cell.angle_beta   90.00
_cell.angle_gamma   90.00
#
_symmetry.space_group_name_H-M   'P 1'
#
loop_
_entity.id
_entity.type
_entity.pdbx_description
1 polymer ?
#
loop_
_entity_poly.entity_id
_entity_poly.type
_entity_poly.pdbx_seq_one_letter_code
_entity_poly.pdbx_strand_id
1 'polypeptide(L)'
;FGGQETLVVFDNVFIPWEHVLMDGEYEFAQPMVARFTAYHRASYVCKTGLGDVMVGAAASIAEYNGADAASHIKDKLVEMTHLNETIYSSAIASSHEATQLDSGIWMNDEMLSNVCKHNVTRFPYEIA
;
A
#
# COMPACT_ATOMS: atom_id res chain seq x y z
N PHE A 1 -0.82 8.19 17.55
CA PHE A 1 -0.89 6.71 17.54
C PHE A 1 -2.32 6.32 17.24
N GLY A 2 -2.58 5.58 16.15
CA GLY A 2 -3.95 5.33 15.66
C GLY A 2 -4.12 4.02 14.86
N GLY A 3 -3.14 3.12 14.91
CA GLY A 3 -3.29 1.75 14.41
C GLY A 3 -3.75 0.82 15.54
N GLN A 4 -4.55 -0.19 15.21
CA GLN A 4 -4.98 -1.24 16.13
C GLN A 4 -5.14 -2.56 15.38
N GLU A 5 -4.60 -3.62 15.96
CA GLU A 5 -4.80 -5.00 15.52
C GLU A 5 -5.45 -5.80 16.66
N THR A 6 -6.29 -6.78 16.31
CA THR A 6 -6.95 -7.66 17.29
C THR A 6 -7.03 -9.10 16.78
N LEU A 7 -7.09 -10.05 17.71
CA LEU A 7 -7.53 -11.40 17.42
C LEU A 7 -9.07 -11.41 17.34
N VAL A 8 -9.61 -11.99 16.27
CA VAL A 8 -11.05 -12.21 16.11
C VAL A 8 -11.32 -13.71 16.21
N VAL A 9 -12.18 -14.12 17.17
CA VAL A 9 -12.54 -15.53 17.40
C VAL A 9 -13.99 -15.74 16.99
N PHE A 10 -14.23 -16.75 16.15
CA PHE A 10 -15.56 -17.18 15.74
C PHE A 10 -15.90 -18.49 16.46
N ASP A 11 -16.58 -18.41 17.62
CA ASP A 11 -17.06 -19.57 18.37
C ASP A 11 -18.55 -19.83 18.06
N ASN A 12 -18.82 -20.84 17.22
CA ASN A 12 -20.16 -21.24 16.81
C ASN A 12 -21.05 -20.07 16.33
N VAL A 13 -20.46 -19.14 15.58
CA VAL A 13 -21.17 -17.95 15.07
C VAL A 13 -22.16 -18.36 13.98
N PHE A 14 -23.43 -18.03 14.17
CA PHE A 14 -24.45 -18.17 13.15
C PHE A 14 -24.33 -17.05 12.10
N ILE A 15 -24.32 -17.41 10.81
CA ILE A 15 -24.33 -16.46 9.68
C ILE A 15 -25.65 -16.67 8.92
N PRO A 16 -26.56 -15.69 8.90
CA PRO A 16 -27.76 -15.74 8.07
C PRO A 16 -27.41 -15.93 6.58
N TRP A 17 -28.25 -16.65 5.83
CA TRP A 17 -27.96 -16.99 4.43
C TRP A 17 -27.80 -15.77 3.52
N GLU A 18 -28.48 -14.65 3.82
CA GLU A 18 -28.31 -13.38 3.11
C GLU A 18 -26.91 -12.76 3.25
N HIS A 19 -26.07 -13.26 4.15
CA HIS A 19 -24.69 -12.84 4.36
C HIS A 19 -23.65 -13.88 3.93
N VAL A 20 -24.07 -15.03 3.41
CA VAL A 20 -23.17 -16.06 2.89
C VAL A 20 -22.86 -15.76 1.41
N LEU A 21 -21.57 -15.55 1.11
CA LEU A 21 -21.12 -15.17 -0.24
C LEU A 21 -20.41 -16.31 -1.00
N MET A 22 -20.08 -17.40 -0.31
CA MET A 22 -19.46 -18.63 -0.84
C MET A 22 -19.63 -19.75 0.19
N ASP A 23 -20.09 -20.95 -0.22
CA ASP A 23 -20.35 -22.10 0.66
C ASP A 23 -20.00 -23.44 -0.03
N GLY A 24 -18.69 -23.72 -0.11
CA GLY A 24 -18.16 -25.00 -0.60
C GLY A 24 -17.62 -24.99 -2.03
N GLU A 25 -17.77 -23.91 -2.79
CA GLU A 25 -17.23 -23.74 -4.15
C GLU A 25 -15.71 -23.43 -4.14
N TYR A 26 -14.93 -24.38 -3.64
CA TYR A 26 -13.50 -24.24 -3.35
C TYR A 26 -12.64 -23.84 -4.57
N GLU A 27 -13.10 -24.12 -5.79
CA GLU A 27 -12.42 -23.74 -7.04
C GLU A 27 -12.29 -22.22 -7.20
N PHE A 28 -13.15 -21.42 -6.55
CA PHE A 28 -13.12 -19.96 -6.60
C PHE A 28 -12.29 -19.32 -5.47
N ALA A 29 -11.83 -20.09 -4.48
CA ALA A 29 -11.10 -19.56 -3.33
C ALA A 29 -9.79 -18.87 -3.75
N GLN A 30 -8.98 -19.50 -4.60
CA GLN A 30 -7.72 -18.94 -5.06
C GLN A 30 -7.91 -17.68 -5.94
N PRO A 31 -8.82 -17.67 -6.93
CA PRO A 31 -9.17 -16.45 -7.66
C PRO A 31 -9.61 -15.29 -6.76
N MET A 32 -10.39 -15.57 -5.70
CA MET A 32 -10.82 -14.55 -4.74
C MET A 32 -9.63 -13.93 -4.00
N VAL A 33 -8.70 -14.77 -3.50
CA VAL A 33 -7.48 -14.31 -2.82
C VAL A 33 -6.61 -13.49 -3.78
N ALA A 34 -6.41 -13.96 -5.01
CA ALA A 34 -5.62 -13.25 -6.01
C ALA A 34 -6.17 -11.84 -6.25
N ARG A 35 -7.48 -11.71 -6.51
CA ARG A 35 -8.14 -10.41 -6.72
C ARG A 35 -8.07 -9.51 -5.49
N PHE A 36 -8.37 -10.02 -4.30
CA PHE A 36 -8.23 -9.23 -3.07
C PHE A 36 -6.80 -8.71 -2.89
N THR A 37 -5.80 -9.57 -3.06
CA THR A 37 -4.40 -9.18 -2.88
C THR A 37 -3.94 -8.18 -3.92
N ALA A 38 -4.36 -8.28 -5.18
CA ALA A 38 -4.00 -7.31 -6.21
C ALA A 38 -4.50 -5.89 -5.87
N TYR A 39 -5.75 -5.73 -5.42
CA TYR A 39 -6.23 -4.42 -4.93
C TYR A 39 -5.45 -3.95 -3.72
N HIS A 40 -5.27 -4.82 -2.72
CA HIS A 40 -4.64 -4.43 -1.46
C HIS A 40 -3.15 -4.12 -1.62
N ARG A 41 -2.45 -4.78 -2.53
CA ARG A 41 -1.03 -4.55 -2.84
C ARG A 41 -0.78 -3.16 -3.42
N ALA A 42 -1.64 -2.68 -4.34
CA ALA A 42 -1.59 -1.32 -4.84
C ALA A 42 -2.07 -0.28 -3.81
N SER A 43 -2.97 -0.66 -2.90
CA SER A 43 -3.48 0.21 -1.83
C SER A 43 -2.41 0.67 -0.83
N TYR A 44 -1.21 0.05 -0.83
CA TYR A 44 -0.07 0.55 -0.06
C TYR A 44 0.46 1.91 -0.54
N VAL A 45 -0.13 2.52 -1.56
CA VAL A 45 -0.01 3.97 -1.82
C VAL A 45 -0.30 4.81 -0.57
N CYS A 46 -1.11 4.32 0.38
CA CYS A 46 -1.30 4.99 1.67
C CYS A 46 0.01 5.22 2.44
N LYS A 47 1.06 4.43 2.18
CA LYS A 47 2.37 4.59 2.78
C LYS A 47 3.15 5.76 2.20
N THR A 48 2.81 6.24 1.01
CA THR A 48 3.47 7.42 0.46
C THR A 48 3.08 8.68 1.19
N GLY A 49 1.81 8.79 1.60
CA GLY A 49 1.36 9.87 2.50
C GLY A 49 2.06 9.84 3.87
N LEU A 50 2.39 8.66 4.40
CA LEU A 50 3.24 8.55 5.60
C LEU A 50 4.68 8.98 5.30
N GLY A 51 5.21 8.61 4.12
CA GLY A 51 6.52 9.05 3.66
C GLY A 51 6.63 10.56 3.55
N ASP A 52 5.59 11.25 3.07
CA ASP A 52 5.55 12.72 2.98
C ASP A 52 5.67 13.37 4.36
N VAL A 53 4.95 12.83 5.35
CA VAL A 53 5.05 13.28 6.75
C VAL A 53 6.48 13.08 7.29
N MET A 54 7.12 11.95 6.96
CA MET A 54 8.50 11.67 7.38
C MET A 54 9.52 12.59 6.70
N VAL A 55 9.40 12.84 5.40
CA VAL A 55 10.24 13.80 4.65
C VAL A 55 10.09 15.19 5.25
N GLY A 56 8.85 15.61 5.54
CA GLY A 56 8.57 16.89 6.21
C GLY A 56 9.22 17.00 7.58
N ALA A 57 9.09 15.95 8.42
CA ALA A 57 9.73 15.92 9.74
C ALA A 57 11.26 16.02 9.65
N ALA A 58 11.88 15.30 8.71
CA ALA A 58 13.33 15.34 8.49
C ALA A 58 13.80 16.72 8.01
N ALA A 59 13.05 17.37 7.12
CA ALA A 59 13.35 18.72 6.66
C ALA A 59 13.23 19.74 7.80
N SER A 60 12.16 19.69 8.60
CA SER A 60 11.95 20.61 9.72
C SER A 60 13.04 20.49 10.79
N ILE A 61 13.49 19.28 11.14
CA ILE A 61 14.56 19.13 12.14
C ILE A 61 15.92 19.58 11.60
N ALA A 62 16.17 19.44 10.29
CA ALA A 62 17.38 19.99 9.67
C ALA A 62 17.41 21.53 9.72
N GLU A 63 16.28 22.18 9.46
CA GLU A 63 16.11 23.63 9.58
C GLU A 63 16.29 24.10 11.03
N TYR A 64 15.67 23.43 12.00
CA TYR A 64 15.80 23.78 13.42
C TYR A 64 17.24 23.65 13.93
N ASN A 65 18.02 22.75 13.35
CA ASN A 65 19.45 22.59 13.65
C ASN A 65 20.35 23.54 12.85
N GLY A 66 19.81 24.35 11.93
CA GLY A 66 20.58 25.22 11.04
C GLY A 66 21.47 24.49 10.03
N ALA A 67 21.12 23.25 9.69
CA ALA A 67 21.91 22.38 8.82
C ALA A 67 21.27 22.16 7.43
N ASP A 68 20.09 22.72 7.17
CA ASP A 68 19.31 22.61 5.92
C ASP A 68 20.08 23.03 4.66
N ALA A 69 21.09 23.90 4.79
CA ALA A 69 21.96 24.28 3.68
C ALA A 69 22.97 23.19 3.27
N ALA A 70 23.27 22.22 4.13
CA ALA A 70 24.27 21.19 3.87
C ALA A 70 23.85 20.27 2.71
N SER A 71 24.74 20.12 1.72
CA SER A 71 24.45 19.37 0.49
C SER A 71 24.04 17.92 0.75
N HIS A 72 24.71 17.24 1.68
CA HIS A 72 24.40 15.85 2.02
C HIS A 72 23.03 15.69 2.72
N ILE A 73 22.45 16.74 3.29
CA ILE A 73 21.08 16.69 3.84
C ILE A 73 20.07 16.82 2.71
N LYS A 74 20.28 17.78 1.81
CA LYS A 74 19.43 17.96 0.62
C LYS A 74 19.38 16.69 -0.23
N ASP A 75 20.53 16.07 -0.46
CA ASP A 75 20.63 14.81 -1.22
C ASP A 75 19.83 13.68 -0.58
N LYS A 76 19.88 13.55 0.75
CA LYS A 76 19.07 12.56 1.49
C LYS A 76 17.57 12.82 1.42
N LEU A 77 17.13 14.09 1.53
CA LEU A 77 15.73 14.44 1.37
C LEU A 77 15.22 14.16 -0.05
N VAL A 78 16.07 14.35 -1.06
CA VAL A 78 15.80 13.97 -2.44
C VAL A 78 15.65 12.46 -2.57
N GLU A 79 16.55 11.67 -1.98
CA GLU A 79 16.45 10.20 -2.00
C GLU A 79 15.17 9.71 -1.31
N MET A 80 14.82 10.28 -0.14
CA MET A 80 13.56 9.97 0.54
C MET A 80 12.36 10.22 -0.37
N THR A 81 12.33 11.37 -1.05
CA THR A 81 11.26 11.74 -1.99
C THR A 81 11.23 10.79 -3.19
N HIS A 82 12.39 10.48 -3.77
CA HIS A 82 12.50 9.58 -4.92
C HIS A 82 11.95 8.19 -4.61
N LEU A 83 12.35 7.60 -3.48
CA LEU A 83 11.88 6.28 -3.07
C LEU A 83 10.39 6.29 -2.74
N ASN A 84 9.88 7.37 -2.14
CA ASN A 84 8.46 7.54 -1.84
C ASN A 84 7.61 7.59 -3.12
N GLU A 85 8.01 8.43 -4.08
CA GLU A 85 7.35 8.57 -5.38
C GLU A 85 7.47 7.32 -6.25
N THR A 86 8.49 6.48 -6.03
CA THR A 86 8.61 5.18 -6.72
C THR A 86 7.52 4.20 -6.27
N ILE A 87 7.12 4.23 -4.99
CA ILE A 87 5.92 3.48 -4.53
C ILE A 87 4.66 4.08 -5.17
N TYR A 88 4.50 5.40 -5.08
CA TYR A 88 3.31 6.10 -5.59
C TYR A 88 3.07 5.79 -7.06
N SER A 89 4.10 5.97 -7.89
CA SER A 89 4.05 5.73 -9.34
C SER A 89 3.65 4.30 -9.69
N SER A 90 4.19 3.29 -9.00
CA SER A 90 3.82 1.89 -9.24
C SER A 90 2.36 1.58 -8.87
N ALA A 91 1.83 2.19 -7.81
CA ALA A 91 0.44 2.01 -7.40
C ALA A 91 -0.56 2.66 -8.38
N ILE A 92 -0.28 3.91 -8.81
CA ILE A 92 -1.13 4.59 -9.78
C ILE A 92 -1.07 3.90 -11.14
N ALA A 93 0.10 3.39 -11.56
CA ALA A 93 0.24 2.65 -12.81
C ALA A 93 -0.63 1.39 -12.80
N SER A 94 -0.60 0.62 -11.69
CA SER A 94 -1.49 -0.54 -11.52
C SER A 94 -2.97 -0.17 -11.65
N SER A 95 -3.37 0.98 -11.10
CA SER A 95 -4.76 1.46 -11.19
C SER A 95 -5.13 1.98 -12.59
N HIS A 96 -4.20 2.62 -13.28
CA HIS A 96 -4.40 3.15 -14.64
C HIS A 96 -4.50 2.05 -15.70
N GLU A 97 -3.76 0.94 -15.52
CA GLU A 97 -3.81 -0.24 -16.39
C GLU A 97 -4.96 -1.20 -16.02
N ALA A 98 -5.96 -0.73 -15.28
CA ALA A 98 -7.08 -1.56 -14.87
C ALA A 98 -7.91 -2.05 -16.07
N THR A 99 -8.45 -3.26 -15.95
CA THR A 99 -9.36 -3.86 -16.94
C THR A 99 -10.70 -4.18 -16.32
N GLN A 100 -11.77 -4.10 -17.10
CA GLN A 100 -13.12 -4.42 -16.62
C GLN A 100 -13.36 -5.93 -16.65
N LEU A 101 -13.87 -6.50 -15.56
CA LEU A 101 -14.29 -7.91 -15.48
C LEU A 101 -15.78 -8.05 -15.81
N ASP A 102 -16.25 -9.28 -15.99
CA ASP A 102 -17.65 -9.61 -16.36
C ASP A 102 -18.71 -9.03 -15.41
N SER A 103 -18.38 -8.83 -14.13
CA SER A 103 -19.27 -8.19 -13.15
C SER A 103 -19.42 -6.68 -13.34
N GLY A 104 -18.63 -6.08 -14.23
CA GLY A 104 -18.53 -4.64 -14.44
C GLY A 104 -17.51 -3.92 -13.55
N ILE A 105 -16.93 -4.61 -12.56
CA ILE A 105 -15.87 -4.04 -11.71
C ILE A 105 -14.57 -3.84 -12.49
N TRP A 106 -13.84 -2.77 -12.17
CA TRP A 106 -12.50 -2.51 -12.70
C TRP A 106 -11.43 -3.12 -11.80
N MET A 107 -10.66 -4.05 -12.35
CA MET A 107 -9.58 -4.77 -11.68
C MET A 107 -8.24 -4.14 -12.06
N ASN A 108 -7.46 -3.70 -11.07
CA ASN A 108 -6.13 -3.13 -11.29
C ASN A 108 -5.14 -4.18 -11.82
N ASP A 109 -4.10 -3.75 -12.53
CA ASP A 109 -3.08 -4.66 -13.06
C ASP A 109 -2.34 -5.37 -11.91
N GLU A 110 -2.39 -6.71 -11.92
CA GLU A 110 -1.84 -7.54 -10.86
C GLU A 110 -0.31 -7.45 -10.79
N MET A 111 0.39 -7.44 -11.93
CA MET A 111 1.85 -7.42 -11.96
C MET A 111 2.40 -6.13 -11.38
N LEU A 112 1.86 -4.99 -11.78
CA LEU A 112 2.21 -3.67 -11.25
C LEU A 112 1.86 -3.56 -9.77
N SER A 113 0.75 -4.15 -9.33
CA SER A 113 0.43 -4.22 -7.89
C SER A 113 1.50 -4.99 -7.11
N ASN A 114 2.03 -6.08 -7.68
CA ASN A 114 3.11 -6.87 -7.06
C ASN A 114 4.39 -6.06 -6.95
N VAL A 115 4.76 -5.33 -8.02
CA VAL A 115 5.91 -4.41 -8.01
C VAL A 115 5.74 -3.35 -6.92
N CYS A 116 4.57 -2.71 -6.86
CA CYS A 116 4.25 -1.73 -5.82
C CYS A 116 4.45 -2.31 -4.42
N LYS A 117 3.82 -3.44 -4.12
CA LYS A 117 3.94 -4.04 -2.79
C LYS A 117 5.38 -4.45 -2.47
N HIS A 118 6.13 -4.93 -3.46
CA HIS A 118 7.52 -5.35 -3.25
C HIS A 118 8.41 -4.15 -2.89
N ASN A 119 8.25 -3.02 -3.58
CA ASN A 119 8.93 -1.76 -3.24
C ASN A 119 8.58 -1.30 -1.81
N VAL A 120 7.30 -1.41 -1.44
CA VAL A 120 6.81 -1.09 -0.08
C VAL A 120 7.45 -1.96 1.00
N THR A 121 7.92 -3.18 0.68
CA THR A 121 8.63 -4.00 1.68
C THR A 121 10.06 -3.53 1.97
N ARG A 122 10.58 -2.58 1.18
CA ARG A 122 11.99 -2.14 1.21
C ARG A 122 12.12 -0.66 1.55
N PHE A 123 11.55 0.21 0.71
CA PHE A 123 11.81 1.65 0.77
C PHE A 123 11.39 2.34 2.06
N PRO A 124 10.28 1.97 2.73
CA PRO A 124 9.94 2.57 4.01
C PRO A 124 11.03 2.39 5.08
N TYR A 125 11.86 1.34 5.00
CA TYR A 125 12.98 1.14 5.93
C TYR A 125 14.20 2.00 5.61
N GLU A 126 14.39 2.41 4.36
CA GLU A 126 15.46 3.34 3.96
C GLU A 126 15.07 4.80 4.23
N ILE A 127 13.76 5.10 4.21
CA ILE A 127 13.23 6.45 4.50
C ILE A 127 13.20 6.73 6.02
N ALA A 128 13.10 5.71 6.87
CA ALA A 128 12.84 5.83 8.31
C ALA A 128 14.07 6.14 9.18
#